data_AF-A0A3A6DY55-F1
#
_entry.id   AF-A0A3A6DY55-F1
#
_cell.length_a   1.000
_cell.length_b   1.000
_cell.length_c   1.000
_cell.angle_alpha   90.00
_cell.angle_beta   90.00
_cell.angle_gamma   90.00
#
_symmetry.space_group_name_H-M   'P 1'
#
loop_
_entity.id
_entity.type
_entity.pdbx_description
1 polymer ?
#
loop_
_entity_poly.entity_id
_entity_poly.type
_entity_poly.pdbx_seq_one_letter_code
_entity_poly.pdbx_strand_id
1 'polypeptide(L)' 'MTETNMTTYDNIQDVIIRRQGELDISNRKLAKIVAVDYQAMCNYLSYKSRMPVEVMFATMHALGIKMVIQICKE' A
#
# COMPACT_ATOMS: atom_id res chain seq x y z
N MET A 1 6.94 4.00 -24.91
CA MET A 1 6.21 3.88 -23.63
C MET A 1 6.29 5.22 -22.96
N THR A 2 5.18 5.92 -22.79
CA THR A 2 5.13 7.18 -22.03
C THR A 2 5.63 6.88 -20.63
N GLU A 3 6.76 7.48 -20.26
CA GLU A 3 7.21 7.56 -18.86
C GLU A 3 6.10 8.26 -18.10
N THR A 4 5.19 7.47 -17.54
CA THR A 4 4.11 7.99 -16.72
C THR A 4 4.80 8.42 -15.44
N ASN A 5 4.87 9.72 -15.20
CA ASN A 5 5.49 10.27 -13.98
C ASN A 5 4.94 9.54 -12.76
N MET A 6 5.73 8.60 -12.21
CA MET A 6 5.34 7.82 -11.04
C MET A 6 5.21 8.78 -9.87
N THR A 7 4.01 8.85 -9.31
CA THR A 7 3.77 9.69 -8.15
C THR A 7 4.34 9.04 -6.89
N THR A 8 4.53 9.81 -5.83
CA THR A 8 4.88 9.26 -4.51
C THR A 8 3.85 8.22 -4.06
N TYR A 9 2.58 8.42 -4.42
CA TYR A 9 1.51 7.47 -4.11
C TYR A 9 1.73 6.11 -4.79
N ASP A 10 2.04 6.12 -6.10
CA ASP A 10 2.26 4.88 -6.87
C ASP A 10 3.45 4.11 -6.28
N ASN A 11 4.52 4.82 -5.92
CA ASN A 11 5.69 4.25 -5.26
C ASN A 11 5.35 3.58 -3.92
N ILE A 12 4.54 4.23 -3.07
CA ILE A 12 4.12 3.66 -1.78
C ILE A 12 3.25 2.43 -2.01
N GLN A 13 2.32 2.48 -2.96
CA GLN A 13 1.44 1.36 -3.29
C GLN A 13 2.23 0.15 -3.78
N ASP A 14 3.24 0.36 -4.63
CA ASP A 14 4.11 -0.72 -5.09
C ASP A 14 4.96 -1.32 -3.96
N VAL A 15 5.45 -0.49 -3.01
CA VAL A 15 6.14 -0.98 -1.81
C VAL A 15 5.22 -1.85 -0.96
N ILE A 16 3.96 -1.47 -0.80
CA ILE A 16 2.93 -2.25 -0.08
C ILE A 16 2.72 -3.60 -0.78
N ILE A 17 2.47 -3.62 -2.09
CA ILE A 17 2.22 -4.84 -2.87
C ILE A 17 3.43 -5.77 -2.82
N ARG A 18 4.64 -5.23 -2.98
CA ARG A 18 5.88 -6.02 -2.89
C ARG A 18 6.02 -6.66 -1.52
N ARG A 19 5.87 -5.89 -0.45
CA ARG A 19 6.02 -6.38 0.93
C ARG A 19 4.95 -7.42 1.29
N GLN A 20 3.73 -7.23 0.80
CA GLN A 20 2.66 -8.21 0.92
C GLN A 20 3.06 -9.55 0.29
N GLY A 21 3.63 -9.52 -0.93
CA GLY A 21 4.10 -10.70 -1.63
C GLY A 21 5.27 -11.40 -0.92
N GLU A 22 6.23 -10.63 -0.40
CA GLU A 22 7.36 -11.15 0.40
C GLU A 22 6.89 -11.90 1.66
N LEU A 23 5.77 -11.48 2.24
CA LEU A 23 5.19 -12.07 3.45
C LEU A 23 4.15 -13.17 3.15
N ASP A 24 3.86 -13.44 1.87
CA ASP A 24 2.81 -14.36 1.41
C ASP A 24 1.43 -14.09 2.08
N ILE A 25 1.08 -12.81 2.24
CA ILE A 25 -0.18 -12.40 2.85
C ILE A 25 -1.23 -12.18 1.75
N SER A 26 -2.27 -13.01 1.71
CA SER A 26 -3.40 -12.78 0.79
C SER A 26 -4.14 -11.46 1.05
N ASN A 27 -4.72 -10.86 0.00
CA ASN A 27 -5.61 -9.70 0.11
C ASN A 27 -6.73 -9.94 1.14
N ARG A 28 -7.27 -11.16 1.21
CA ARG A 28 -8.31 -11.53 2.18
C ARG A 28 -7.84 -11.43 3.63
N LYS A 29 -6.62 -11.89 3.91
CA LYS A 29 -6.03 -11.81 5.26
C LYS A 29 -5.75 -10.35 5.62
N LEU A 30 -5.19 -9.58 4.70
CA LEU A 30 -4.87 -8.17 4.91
C LEU A 30 -6.12 -7.33 5.13
N ALA A 31 -7.16 -7.54 4.32
CA ALA A 31 -8.46 -6.87 4.45
C ALA A 31 -9.06 -7.02 5.86
N LYS A 32 -8.95 -8.21 6.45
CA LYS A 32 -9.37 -8.48 7.83
C LYS A 32 -8.53 -7.72 8.86
N ILE A 33 -7.21 -7.65 8.67
CA ILE A 33 -6.29 -6.96 9.60
C ILE A 33 -6.59 -5.46 9.62
N VAL A 34 -6.81 -4.85 8.46
CA VAL A 34 -7.07 -3.41 8.33
C VAL A 34 -8.55 -3.03 8.35
N ALA A 35 -9.44 -3.99 8.65
CA ALA A 35 -10.88 -3.81 8.75
C ALA A 35 -11.55 -3.15 7.52
N VAL A 36 -11.22 -3.63 6.31
CA VAL A 36 -11.90 -3.23 5.06
C VAL A 36 -12.50 -4.43 4.33
N ASP A 37 -13.44 -4.17 3.42
CA ASP A 37 -14.01 -5.21 2.56
C ASP A 37 -12.94 -5.86 1.68
N TYR A 38 -13.06 -7.19 1.50
CA TYR A 38 -12.16 -7.95 0.62
C TYR A 38 -12.13 -7.37 -0.80
N GLN A 39 -13.30 -6.99 -1.34
CA GLN A 39 -13.38 -6.41 -2.67
C GLN A 39 -12.66 -5.06 -2.75
N ALA A 40 -12.78 -4.22 -1.72
CA ALA A 40 -12.07 -2.96 -1.64
C ALA A 40 -10.55 -3.19 -1.62
N MET A 41 -10.07 -4.15 -0.82
CA MET A 41 -8.65 -4.50 -0.79
C MET A 41 -8.13 -5.00 -2.14
N CYS A 42 -8.90 -5.81 -2.86
CA CYS A 42 -8.57 -6.23 -4.23
C CYS A 42 -8.51 -5.04 -5.19
N ASN A 43 -9.45 -4.10 -5.09
CA ASN A 43 -9.42 -2.86 -5.88
C ASN A 43 -8.14 -2.07 -5.61
N TYR A 44 -7.71 -1.97 -4.36
CA TYR A 44 -6.51 -1.23 -3.99
C TYR A 44 -5.22 -1.93 -4.44
N LEU A 45 -5.05 -3.23 -4.19
CA LEU A 45 -3.74 -3.88 -4.37
C LEU A 45 -3.60 -4.64 -5.69
N SER A 46 -4.69 -5.19 -6.22
CA SER A 46 -4.66 -5.95 -7.48
C SER A 46 -5.01 -5.09 -8.69
N TYR A 47 -5.97 -4.17 -8.53
CA TYR A 47 -6.40 -3.26 -9.61
C TYR A 47 -5.82 -1.85 -9.47
N LYS A 48 -4.93 -1.62 -8.49
CA LYS A 48 -4.22 -0.36 -8.25
C LYS A 48 -5.13 0.88 -8.19
N SER A 49 -6.33 0.72 -7.64
CA SER A 49 -7.23 1.85 -7.36
C SER A 49 -6.69 2.73 -6.22
N ARG A 50 -7.15 3.98 -6.14
CA ARG A 50 -6.85 4.88 -5.01
C ARG A 50 -7.35 4.25 -3.70
N MET A 51 -6.42 4.11 -2.75
CA MET A 51 -6.63 3.65 -1.40
C MET A 51 -6.77 4.87 -0.47
N PRO A 52 -7.77 4.89 0.43
CA PRO A 52 -7.85 5.91 1.48
C PRO A 52 -6.57 5.93 2.34
N VAL A 53 -6.18 7.11 2.81
CA VAL A 53 -4.88 7.31 3.48
C VAL A 53 -4.77 6.53 4.79
N GLU A 54 -5.88 6.43 5.52
CA GLU A 54 -6.01 5.66 6.76
C GLU A 54 -5.82 4.16 6.52
N VAL A 55 -6.37 3.64 5.42
CA VAL A 55 -6.19 2.24 4.99
C VAL A 55 -4.74 2.02 4.56
N MET A 56 -4.14 2.99 3.88
CA MET A 56 -2.73 2.93 3.48
C MET A 56 -1.80 2.85 4.68
N PHE A 57 -1.98 3.72 5.68
CA PHE A 57 -1.20 3.67 6.91
C PHE A 57 -1.42 2.38 7.71
N ALA A 58 -2.66 1.93 7.86
CA ALA A 58 -2.97 0.66 8.52
C ALA A 58 -2.31 -0.52 7.79
N THR A 59 -2.32 -0.50 6.46
CA THR A 59 -1.70 -1.54 5.64
C THR A 59 -0.18 -1.52 5.77
N MET A 60 0.44 -0.34 5.72
CA MET A 60 1.88 -0.19 5.96
C MET A 60 2.28 -0.71 7.34
N HIS A 61 1.52 -0.37 8.37
CA HIS A 61 1.75 -0.87 9.73
C HIS A 61 1.62 -2.39 9.81
N ALA A 62 0.54 -2.97 9.25
CA ALA A 62 0.30 -4.41 9.23
C ALA A 62 1.41 -5.21 8.52
N LEU A 63 2.05 -4.62 7.51
CA LEU A 63 3.15 -5.22 6.75
C LEU A 63 4.54 -4.92 7.31
N GLY A 64 4.62 -4.17 8.42
CA GLY A 64 5.87 -3.78 9.06
C GLY A 64 6.69 -2.75 8.25
N ILE A 65 6.05 -2.00 7.37
CA ILE A 65 6.70 -0.95 6.57
C ILE A 65 6.87 0.30 7.46
N LYS A 66 8.11 0.70 7.70
CA LYS A 66 8.44 1.90 8.47
C LYS A 66 8.56 3.10 7.53
N MET A 67 7.72 4.11 7.74
CA MET A 67 7.88 5.41 7.09
C MET A 67 8.90 6.24 7.87
N VAL A 68 9.96 6.70 7.20
CA VAL A 68 10.94 7.62 7.77
C VAL A 68 10.73 8.97 7.10
N ILE A 69 10.36 9.96 7.90
CA ILE A 69 10.23 11.35 7.43
C ILE A 69 11.55 12.06 7.74
N GLN A 70 12.29 12.40 6.70
CA GLN A 70 13.50 13.22 6.82
C GLN A 70 13.12 14.67 6.57
N ILE A 71 13.47 15.55 7.51
CA ILE A 71 13.38 17.00 7.29
C ILE A 71 14.60 17.39 6.46
N CYS A 72 14.39 17.76 5.20
CA CYS A 72 15.43 18.42 4.42
C CYS A 72 15.67 19.79 5.05
N LYS A 73 16.90 20.05 5.52
CA LYS A 73 17.31 21.43 5.84
C LYS A 73 17.52 22.14 4.51
N GLU A 74 16.83 23.26 4.33
CA GLU A 74 17.05 24.19 3.21
C GLU A 74 18.48 24.75 3.24
#